data_AF-A0A7W1I9Z9-F1
#
_entry.id   AF-A0A7W1I9Z9-F1
#
_cell.length_a   1.000
_cell.length_b   1.000
_cell.length_c   1.000
_cell.angle_alpha   90.00
_cell.angle_beta   90.00
_cell.angle_gamma   90.00
#
_symmetry.space_group_name_H-M   'P 1'
#
loop_
_entity.id
_entity.type
_entity.pdbx_description
1 polymer ?
#
loop_
_entity_poly.entity_id
_entity_poly.type
_entity_poly.pdbx_seq_one_letter_code
_entity_poly.pdbx_strand_id
1 'polypeptide(L)' 'MIVNGTARITEGGAADLLQRLAHTYLGPDVTFPPGDNHPPGYITHITIDRIGGVGPWAA' A
#
# COMPACT_ATOMS: atom_id res chain seq x y z
N MET A 1 -12.34 11.57 1.71
CA MET A 1 -11.51 11.35 2.91
C MET A 1 -10.13 11.92 2.65
N ILE A 2 -9.53 12.60 3.63
CA ILE A 2 -8.16 13.14 3.56
C ILE A 2 -7.38 12.56 4.74
N VAL A 3 -6.23 11.97 4.48
CA VAL A 3 -5.29 11.47 5.50
C VAL A 3 -4.04 12.34 5.45
N ASN A 4 -3.72 13.01 6.57
CA ASN A 4 -2.44 13.69 6.76
C ASN A 4 -1.62 12.84 7.73
N GLY A 5 -0.35 12.67 7.42
CA GLY A 5 0.50 11.79 8.20
C GLY A 5 1.96 11.95 7.85
N THR A 6 2.80 11.40 8.70
CA THR A 6 4.24 11.33 8.48
C THR A 6 4.59 10.04 7.74
N ALA A 7 5.26 10.18 6.60
CA ALA A 7 5.69 9.07 5.78
C ALA A 7 7.07 8.52 6.22
N ARG A 8 7.20 7.19 6.23
CA ARG A 8 8.46 6.47 6.25
C ARG A 8 8.60 5.70 4.94
N ILE A 9 9.68 5.97 4.22
CA ILE A 9 10.03 5.29 2.98
C ILE A 9 10.96 4.13 3.30
N THR A 10 10.66 2.96 2.73
CA THR A 10 11.56 1.81 2.67
C THR A 10 11.89 1.55 1.20
N GLU A 11 13.17 1.48 0.88
CA GLU A 11 13.61 1.12 -0.47
C GLU A 11 13.51 -0.40 -0.66
N GLY A 12 13.00 -0.84 -1.81
CA GLY A 12 12.81 -2.27 -2.08
C GLY A 12 11.50 -2.85 -1.55
N GLY A 13 11.26 -4.12 -1.90
CA GLY A 13 10.16 -4.94 -1.37
C GLY A 13 8.76 -4.62 -1.93
N ALA A 14 8.65 -3.72 -2.92
CA ALA A 14 7.35 -3.32 -3.44
C ALA A 14 6.58 -4.50 -4.07
N ALA A 15 7.24 -5.30 -4.92
CA ALA A 15 6.62 -6.46 -5.55
C ALA A 15 6.17 -7.51 -4.51
N ASP A 16 6.98 -7.79 -3.50
CA ASP A 16 6.65 -8.74 -2.43
C ASP A 16 5.43 -8.30 -1.62
N LEU A 17 5.36 -7.00 -1.30
CA LEU A 17 4.20 -6.43 -0.61
C LEU A 17 2.94 -6.56 -1.46
N LEU A 18 3.03 -6.23 -2.75
CA LEU A 18 1.91 -6.34 -3.69
C LEU A 18 1.43 -7.79 -3.82
N GLN A 19 2.35 -8.76 -3.90
CA GLN A 19 2.00 -10.19 -3.95
C GLN A 19 1.23 -10.62 -2.69
N ARG A 20 1.68 -10.19 -1.50
CA ARG A 20 0.99 -10.49 -0.24
C ARG A 20 -0.42 -9.91 -0.19
N LEU A 21 -0.58 -8.67 -0.65
CA LEU A 21 -1.89 -8.02 -0.76
C LEU A 21 -2.77 -8.72 -1.80
N ALA A 22 -2.20 -9.17 -2.91
CA ALA A 22 -2.93 -9.87 -3.96
C ALA A 22 -3.55 -11.18 -3.44
N HIS A 23 -2.81 -11.97 -2.65
CA HIS A 23 -3.39 -13.15 -1.99
C HIS A 23 -4.54 -12.80 -1.05
N THR A 24 -4.51 -11.62 -0.43
CA THR A 24 -5.54 -11.16 0.51
C THR A 24 -6.81 -10.69 -0.22
N TYR A 25 -6.65 -10.00 -1.35
CA TYR A 25 -7.75 -9.28 -2.01
C TYR A 25 -8.22 -9.86 -3.34
N LEU A 26 -7.38 -10.64 -4.04
CA LEU A 26 -7.66 -11.17 -5.37
C LEU A 26 -7.77 -12.71 -5.38
N GLY A 27 -7.14 -13.39 -4.42
CA GLY A 27 -7.23 -14.85 -4.25
C GLY A 27 -5.86 -15.52 -4.11
N PRO A 28 -5.81 -16.74 -3.56
CA PRO A 28 -4.55 -17.40 -3.16
C PRO A 28 -3.64 -17.79 -4.32
N ASP A 29 -4.17 -17.93 -5.53
CA ASP A 29 -3.43 -18.43 -6.71
C ASP A 29 -2.98 -17.31 -7.67
N VAL A 30 -3.19 -16.04 -7.29
CA VAL A 30 -2.82 -14.90 -8.15
C VAL A 30 -1.32 -14.65 -8.10
N THR A 31 -0.71 -14.38 -9.26
CA THR A 31 0.64 -13.79 -9.33
C THR A 31 0.51 -12.31 -9.64
N PHE A 32 1.04 -11.46 -8.75
CA PHE A 32 1.01 -10.02 -8.91
C PHE A 32 2.23 -9.35 -8.26
N PRO A 33 2.92 -8.43 -8.96
CA PRO A 33 2.65 -8.00 -10.33
C PRO A 33 2.92 -9.11 -11.37
N PRO A 34 2.31 -9.04 -12.59
CA PRO A 34 2.58 -10.03 -13.62
C PRO A 34 4.01 -9.95 -14.16
N GLY A 35 4.65 -11.10 -14.40
CA GLY A 35 6.01 -11.20 -14.94
C GLY A 35 7.09 -11.34 -13.87
N ASP A 36 8.35 -11.39 -14.32
CA ASP A 36 9.53 -11.55 -13.45
C ASP A 36 10.40 -10.28 -13.45
N ASN A 37 11.39 -10.22 -12.56
CA ASN A 37 12.41 -9.15 -12.48
C ASN A 37 11.84 -7.73 -12.31
N HIS A 38 10.92 -7.57 -11.36
CA HIS A 38 10.39 -6.25 -11.02
C HIS A 38 11.48 -5.33 -10.45
N PRO A 39 11.40 -4.01 -10.72
CA PRO A 39 12.25 -3.05 -10.02
C PRO A 39 11.99 -3.14 -8.51
N PRO A 40 13.01 -2.84 -7.68
CA PRO A 40 12.89 -2.96 -6.23
C PRO A 40 11.74 -2.12 -5.66
N GLY A 41 11.48 -0.95 -6.28
CA GLY A 41 10.41 -0.05 -5.88
C GLY A 41 10.63 0.56 -4.50
N TYR A 42 9.56 1.12 -3.93
CA TYR A 42 9.56 1.71 -2.60
C TYR A 42 8.24 1.40 -1.90
N ILE A 43 8.31 1.27 -0.58
CA ILE A 43 7.13 1.16 0.28
C ILE A 43 7.02 2.44 1.10
N THR A 44 5.87 3.10 0.98
CA THR A 44 5.52 4.27 1.80
C THR A 44 4.57 3.84 2.91
N HIS A 45 5.06 3.82 4.15
CA HIS A 45 4.22 3.66 5.33
C HIS A 45 3.88 5.03 5.90
N ILE A 46 2.59 5.35 6.05
CA ILE A 46 2.13 6.64 6.56
C ILE A 46 1.56 6.43 7.97
N THR A 47 2.20 7.01 8.97
CA THR A 47 1.61 7.14 10.31
C THR A 47 0.57 8.26 10.25
N ILE A 48 -0.68 7.94 10.58
CA ILE A 48 -1.79 8.90 10.50
C ILE A 48 -1.68 9.90 11.65
N ASP A 49 -1.60 11.19 11.31
CA ASP A 49 -1.62 12.30 12.27
C ASP A 49 -3.02 12.94 12.34
N ARG A 50 -3.73 13.00 11.21
CA ARG A 50 -5.09 13.58 11.12
C ARG A 50 -5.91 13.00 9.98
N ILE A 51 -7.18 12.74 10.25
CA ILE A 51 -8.21 12.38 9.27
C ILE A 51 -9.14 13.59 9.05
N GLY A 52 -9.57 13.84 7.81
CA GLY A 52 -10.51 14.93 7.50
C GLY A 52 -11.20 14.79 6.13
N GLY A 53 -11.78 15.89 5.64
CA GLY A 53 -12.58 15.95 4.41
C GLY A 53 -14.07 15.70 4.67
N VAL A 54 -14.94 16.01 3.69
CA VAL A 54 -16.40 15.91 3.84
C VAL A 54 -16.91 14.50 3.53
N GLY A 55 -17.47 13.80 4.54
CA GLY A 55 -18.09 12.48 4.42
C GLY A 55 -18.30 11.78 5.77
N PRO A 56 -18.74 10.50 5.81
CA PRO A 56 -19.08 9.78 7.06
C PRO A 56 -17.95 9.65 8.10
N TRP A 57 -16.70 9.89 7.69
CA TRP A 57 -15.49 9.89 8.54
C TRP A 57 -15.21 11.25 9.21
N ALA A 58 -16.07 12.25 9.01
CA ALA A 58 -15.96 13.59 9.60
C ALA A 58 -16.78 13.76 10.90
N ALA A 59 -17.46 12.69 11.34
CA ALA A 59 -18.29 12.66 12.55
C ALA A 59 -17.46 12.58 13.83
#